data_AF-A0A158L1V0-F1
#
_entry.id   AF-A0A158L1V0-F1
#
_cell.length_a   1.000
_cell.length_b   1.000
_cell.length_c   1.000
_cell.angle_alpha   90.00
_cell.angle_beta   90.00
_cell.angle_gamma   90.00
#
_symmetry.space_group_name_H-M   'P 1'
#
loop_
_entity.id
_entity.type
_entity.pdbx_description
1 polymer ?
#
loop_
_entity_poly.entity_id
_entity_poly.type
_entity_poly.pdbx_seq_one_letter_code
_entity_poly.pdbx_strand_id
1 'polypeptide(L)'
;MPEPRDSRIFPGHYAPVLVVEDGQYVVRPMRYQCRLAGKPANYDVKFPGTYNARRDNLEGFWKPLFGHTHGVMLVDVFYENVSKAKWEGTLLEAHDKDENVVLEFRPSNGQLMWVACLWSRWSAPGESDLLSFAAITDEPPPEIAAAGHDRCIVPIKPENVEAWLKPDASNRGALHAILDDKDRPYFEHRLAA
;
A
#
# COMPACT_ATOMS: atom_id res chain seq x y z
N MET A 1 24.79 -13.74 -3.25
CA MET A 1 24.54 -12.54 -4.09
C MET A 1 23.08 -12.16 -3.87
N PRO A 2 22.75 -10.87 -3.72
CA PRO A 2 21.35 -10.45 -3.64
C PRO A 2 20.59 -10.91 -4.89
N GLU A 3 19.40 -11.47 -4.70
CA GLU A 3 18.48 -11.84 -5.78
C GLU A 3 17.48 -10.70 -6.04
N PRO A 4 16.91 -10.58 -7.26
CA PRO A 4 15.90 -9.54 -7.54
C PRO A 4 14.68 -9.56 -6.61
N ARG A 5 14.34 -10.72 -6.01
CA ARG A 5 13.27 -10.81 -5.01
C ARG A 5 13.62 -10.18 -3.66
N ASP A 6 14.90 -10.03 -3.35
CA ASP A 6 15.36 -9.50 -2.05
C ASP A 6 15.07 -7.99 -1.94
N SER A 7 14.83 -7.30 -3.06
CA SER A 7 14.40 -5.90 -3.09
C SER A 7 12.87 -5.74 -2.98
N ARG A 8 12.09 -6.82 -2.81
CA ARG A 8 10.63 -6.76 -2.66
C ARG A 8 10.22 -6.58 -1.21
N ILE A 9 9.20 -5.78 -1.00
CA ILE A 9 8.58 -5.57 0.32
C ILE A 9 7.35 -6.49 0.40
N PHE A 10 7.43 -7.51 1.25
CA PHE A 10 6.33 -8.44 1.50
C PHE A 10 5.59 -8.09 2.79
N PRO A 11 4.30 -8.40 2.93
CA PRO A 11 3.62 -8.34 4.23
C PRO A 11 4.42 -9.09 5.31
N GLY A 12 4.57 -8.46 6.47
CA GLY A 12 5.41 -8.91 7.57
C GLY A 12 6.87 -8.41 7.53
N HIS A 13 7.35 -7.89 6.40
CA HIS A 13 8.70 -7.32 6.29
C HIS A 13 8.74 -5.87 6.75
N TYR A 14 9.93 -5.36 7.09
CA TYR A 14 10.15 -3.96 7.39
C TYR A 14 10.51 -3.18 6.12
N ALA A 15 9.95 -1.97 5.99
CA ALA A 15 10.27 -1.02 4.94
C ALA A 15 10.46 0.39 5.53
N PRO A 16 11.28 1.25 4.89
CA PRO A 16 11.40 2.65 5.29
C PRO A 16 10.12 3.42 4.93
N VAL A 17 9.55 4.11 5.92
CA VAL A 17 8.37 4.97 5.74
C VAL A 17 8.71 6.37 6.24
N LEU A 18 8.50 7.37 5.38
CA LEU A 18 8.61 8.77 5.74
C LEU A 18 7.35 9.20 6.50
N VAL A 19 7.52 9.80 7.67
CA VAL A 19 6.44 10.32 8.53
C VAL A 19 6.82 11.69 9.10
N VAL A 20 5.86 12.38 9.69
CA VAL A 20 6.12 13.56 10.53
C VAL A 20 5.89 13.20 11.99
N GLU A 21 6.92 13.38 12.81
CA GLU A 21 6.88 13.20 14.27
C GLU A 21 7.40 14.49 14.91
N ASP A 22 6.67 15.05 15.87
CA ASP A 22 7.03 16.31 16.56
C ASP A 22 7.39 17.47 15.59
N GLY A 23 6.68 17.53 14.45
CA GLY A 23 6.89 18.54 13.41
C GLY A 23 8.14 18.33 12.55
N GLN A 24 8.86 17.22 12.71
CA GLN A 24 10.06 16.88 11.95
C GLN A 24 9.79 15.70 11.01
N TYR A 25 10.42 15.73 9.83
CA TYR A 25 10.41 14.60 8.90
C TYR A 25 11.35 13.51 9.39
N VAL A 26 10.82 12.30 9.54
CA VAL A 26 11.57 11.13 10.04
C VAL A 26 11.31 9.94 9.14
N VAL A 27 12.37 9.20 8.78
CA VAL A 27 12.25 7.89 8.14
C VAL A 27 12.31 6.82 9.23
N ARG A 28 11.25 6.03 9.35
CA ARG A 28 11.15 4.93 10.31
C ARG A 28 11.12 3.58 9.56
N PRO A 29 11.89 2.58 10.01
CA PRO A 29 11.61 1.20 9.61
C PRO A 29 10.29 0.77 10.25
N MET A 30 9.30 0.44 9.43
CA MET A 30 7.98 -0.01 9.88
C MET A 30 7.64 -1.34 9.23
N ARG A 31 6.97 -2.22 9.97
CA ARG A 31 6.50 -3.49 9.43
C ARG A 31 5.32 -3.26 8.48
N TYR A 32 5.45 -3.66 7.23
CA TYR A 32 4.33 -3.70 6.28
C TYR A 32 3.34 -4.78 6.75
N GLN A 33 2.04 -4.47 6.82
CA GLN A 33 0.98 -5.19 7.57
C GLN A 33 0.69 -4.52 8.92
N CYS A 34 -0.22 -3.56 8.89
CA CYS A 34 -0.52 -2.67 9.99
C CYS A 34 -1.28 -3.37 11.13
N ARG A 35 -0.77 -3.24 12.35
CA ARG A 35 -1.51 -3.55 13.58
C ARG A 35 -1.96 -2.24 14.21
N LEU A 36 -3.27 -1.96 14.13
CA LEU A 36 -3.84 -0.76 14.75
C LEU A 36 -3.70 -0.81 16.27
N ALA A 37 -3.30 0.30 16.88
CA ALA A 37 -3.31 0.49 18.33
C ALA A 37 -4.64 0.04 18.96
N GLY A 38 -4.56 -0.65 20.10
CA GLY A 38 -5.72 -1.20 20.81
C GLY A 38 -6.28 -2.52 20.25
N LYS A 39 -5.78 -3.03 19.11
CA LYS A 39 -6.14 -4.38 18.64
C LYS A 39 -5.35 -5.47 19.40
N PRO A 40 -5.88 -6.71 19.53
CA PRO A 40 -5.11 -7.83 20.07
C PRO A 40 -3.81 -8.10 19.30
N ALA A 41 -2.78 -8.64 19.97
CA ALA A 41 -1.47 -8.90 19.37
C ALA A 41 -1.50 -9.85 18.17
N ASN A 42 -2.53 -10.69 18.04
CA ASN A 42 -2.71 -11.62 16.92
C ASN A 42 -3.69 -11.11 15.86
N TYR A 43 -4.14 -9.86 15.93
CA TYR A 43 -5.19 -9.35 15.04
C TYR A 43 -4.78 -9.41 13.57
N ASP A 44 -3.61 -8.91 13.24
CA ASP A 44 -3.01 -8.91 11.90
C ASP A 44 -2.68 -10.32 11.39
N VAL A 45 -2.49 -11.29 12.28
CA VAL A 45 -2.34 -12.72 11.91
C VAL A 45 -3.70 -13.32 11.54
N LYS A 46 -4.75 -12.99 12.30
CA LYS A 46 -6.13 -13.43 12.02
C LYS A 46 -6.72 -12.75 10.79
N PHE A 47 -6.32 -11.50 10.52
CA PHE A 47 -6.77 -10.68 9.41
C PHE A 47 -5.56 -10.21 8.59
N PRO A 48 -5.01 -11.08 7.72
CA PRO A 48 -3.72 -10.85 7.08
C PRO A 48 -3.73 -9.73 6.04
N GLY A 49 -4.91 -9.27 5.59
CA GLY A 49 -5.05 -8.19 4.60
C GLY A 49 -4.74 -6.78 5.10
N THR A 50 -4.28 -6.63 6.35
CA THR A 50 -4.00 -5.33 6.99
C THR A 50 -2.75 -4.62 6.46
N TYR A 51 -2.14 -5.10 5.38
CA TYR A 51 -1.14 -4.36 4.61
C TYR A 51 -1.76 -3.41 3.58
N ASN A 52 -3.04 -3.59 3.23
CA ASN A 52 -3.78 -2.73 2.29
C ASN A 52 -4.88 -1.94 3.00
N ALA A 53 -4.75 -0.61 3.02
CA ALA A 53 -5.75 0.31 3.50
C ALA A 53 -6.68 0.73 2.37
N ARG A 54 -7.78 -0.02 2.18
CA ARG A 54 -8.74 0.28 1.11
C ARG A 54 -9.36 1.67 1.30
N ARG A 55 -9.33 2.47 0.22
CA ARG A 55 -9.90 3.81 0.14
C ARG A 55 -11.34 3.90 0.66
N ASP A 56 -12.18 2.95 0.26
CA ASP A 56 -13.60 2.86 0.65
C ASP A 56 -13.84 2.56 2.14
N ASN A 57 -12.79 2.20 2.88
CA ASN A 57 -12.85 1.88 4.31
C ASN A 57 -11.95 2.80 5.16
N LEU A 58 -11.45 3.91 4.58
CA LEU A 58 -10.61 4.88 5.28
C LEU A 58 -11.32 5.50 6.49
N GLU A 59 -12.62 5.74 6.37
CA GLU A 59 -13.47 6.29 7.44
C GLU A 59 -14.20 5.21 8.26
N GLY A 60 -14.00 3.94 7.92
CA GLY A 60 -14.48 2.79 8.68
C GLY A 60 -13.37 2.21 9.57
N PHE A 61 -12.82 1.07 9.17
CA PHE A 61 -11.78 0.35 9.91
C PHE A 61 -10.53 1.21 10.17
N TRP A 62 -10.14 2.03 9.20
CA TRP A 62 -8.92 2.84 9.25
C TRP A 62 -9.11 4.23 9.87
N LYS A 63 -10.34 4.58 10.29
CA LYS A 63 -10.67 5.88 10.88
C LYS A 63 -9.75 6.32 12.01
N PRO A 64 -9.28 5.43 12.91
CA PRO A 64 -8.33 5.83 13.96
C PRO A 64 -6.99 6.35 13.45
N LEU A 65 -6.60 6.01 12.21
CA LEU A 65 -5.34 6.45 11.59
C LEU A 65 -5.58 7.54 10.54
N PHE A 66 -6.68 7.46 9.78
CA PHE A 66 -6.98 8.42 8.72
C PHE A 66 -7.37 9.79 9.29
N GLY A 67 -6.52 10.79 9.04
CA GLY A 67 -6.59 12.12 9.65
C GLY A 67 -5.63 12.31 10.82
N HIS A 68 -4.83 11.30 11.17
CA HIS A 68 -4.01 11.28 12.38
C HIS A 68 -2.57 10.84 12.15
N THR A 69 -2.36 9.68 11.51
CA THR A 69 -1.03 9.08 11.36
C THR A 69 -0.80 8.62 9.92
N HIS A 70 -0.34 9.56 9.11
CA HIS A 70 -0.06 9.37 7.70
C HIS A 70 1.44 9.18 7.47
N GLY A 71 1.78 8.45 6.41
CA GLY A 71 3.14 8.23 5.97
C GLY A 71 3.24 8.09 4.45
N VAL A 72 4.47 8.07 3.95
CA VAL A 72 4.77 7.82 2.54
C VAL A 72 5.85 6.76 2.42
N MET A 73 5.60 5.77 1.56
CA MET A 73 6.58 4.78 1.15
C MET A 73 7.01 5.07 -0.29
N LEU A 74 8.31 5.04 -0.56
CA LEU A 74 8.85 5.17 -1.92
C LEU A 74 9.05 3.79 -2.54
N VAL A 75 8.55 3.58 -3.75
CA VAL A 75 8.74 2.33 -4.51
C VAL A 75 8.97 2.64 -5.99
N ASP A 76 9.81 1.83 -6.65
CA ASP A 76 10.03 1.89 -8.10
C ASP A 76 8.95 1.11 -8.87
N VAL A 77 8.47 0.03 -8.28
CA VAL A 77 7.51 -0.92 -8.86
C VAL A 77 6.64 -1.50 -7.77
N PHE A 78 5.52 -2.08 -8.16
CA PHE A 78 4.73 -2.95 -7.31
C PHE A 78 4.39 -4.22 -8.05
N TYR A 79 3.93 -5.22 -7.30
CA TYR A 79 3.64 -6.54 -7.81
C TYR A 79 2.22 -6.91 -7.45
N GLU A 80 1.49 -7.50 -8.39
CA GLU A 80 0.14 -7.99 -8.14
C GLU A 80 -0.02 -9.43 -8.63
N ASN A 81 -0.85 -10.19 -7.92
CA ASN A 81 -1.25 -11.54 -8.33
C ASN A 81 -2.42 -11.42 -9.30
N VAL A 82 -2.28 -12.03 -10.46
CA VAL A 82 -3.29 -12.03 -11.52
C VAL A 82 -3.63 -13.46 -11.88
N SER A 83 -4.92 -13.74 -12.06
CA SER A 83 -5.36 -15.02 -12.60
C SER A 83 -4.67 -15.32 -13.94
N LYS A 84 -4.03 -16.48 -14.04
CA LYS A 84 -3.35 -16.94 -15.25
C LYS A 84 -4.30 -16.99 -16.45
N ALA A 85 -5.55 -17.39 -16.24
CA ALA A 85 -6.57 -17.39 -17.28
C ALA A 85 -6.83 -15.97 -17.84
N LYS A 86 -6.95 -14.97 -16.96
CA LYS A 86 -7.08 -13.57 -17.39
C LYS A 86 -5.85 -13.08 -18.14
N TRP A 87 -4.65 -13.41 -17.64
CA TRP A 87 -3.39 -13.06 -18.29
C TRP A 87 -3.26 -13.66 -19.69
N GLU A 88 -3.62 -14.94 -19.86
CA GLU A 88 -3.54 -15.65 -21.14
C GLU A 88 -4.74 -15.38 -22.06
N GLY A 89 -5.75 -14.63 -21.61
CA GLY A 89 -6.98 -14.40 -22.37
C GLY A 89 -7.81 -15.67 -22.59
N THR A 90 -7.72 -16.64 -21.69
CA THR A 90 -8.40 -17.93 -21.76
C THR A 90 -9.53 -18.03 -20.73
N LEU A 91 -10.45 -18.99 -20.91
CA LEU A 91 -11.52 -19.24 -19.95
C LEU A 91 -10.95 -19.82 -18.65
N LEU A 92 -11.44 -19.37 -17.50
CA LEU A 92 -11.06 -19.91 -16.18
C LEU A 92 -11.24 -21.44 -16.10
N GLU A 93 -12.29 -21.97 -16.72
CA GLU A 93 -12.62 -23.40 -16.78
C GLU A 93 -11.61 -24.24 -17.58
N ALA A 94 -10.74 -23.60 -18.38
CA ALA A 94 -9.69 -24.27 -19.12
C ALA A 94 -8.41 -24.49 -18.29
N HIS A 95 -8.38 -24.01 -17.03
CA HIS A 95 -7.26 -24.18 -16.11
C HIS A 95 -7.67 -25.13 -14.97
N ASP A 96 -6.82 -26.13 -14.69
CA ASP A 96 -7.10 -27.14 -13.66
C ASP A 96 -7.13 -26.58 -12.22
N LYS A 97 -6.72 -25.32 -11.99
CA LYS A 97 -6.73 -24.57 -10.72
C LYS A 97 -6.79 -23.06 -10.95
N ASP A 98 -7.15 -22.29 -9.91
CA ASP A 98 -6.91 -20.83 -9.80
C ASP A 98 -5.40 -20.53 -9.75
N GLU A 99 -4.71 -20.80 -10.87
CA GLU A 99 -3.30 -20.45 -11.03
C GLU A 99 -3.19 -18.92 -11.13
N ASN A 100 -2.26 -18.35 -10.36
CA ASN A 100 -1.94 -16.93 -10.44
C ASN A 100 -0.52 -16.77 -10.98
N VAL A 101 -0.34 -15.74 -11.82
CA VAL A 101 0.95 -15.20 -12.18
C VAL A 101 1.19 -13.92 -11.40
N VAL A 102 2.45 -13.61 -11.11
CA VAL A 102 2.82 -12.33 -10.50
C VAL A 102 3.25 -11.39 -11.61
N LEU A 103 2.61 -10.23 -11.70
CA LEU A 103 3.00 -9.17 -12.63
C LEU A 103 3.76 -8.09 -11.86
N GLU A 104 4.88 -7.63 -12.42
CA GLU A 104 5.54 -6.39 -12.01
C GLU A 104 4.90 -5.23 -12.78
N PHE A 105 4.48 -4.18 -12.09
CA PHE A 105 3.99 -2.93 -12.66
C PHE A 105 4.99 -1.80 -12.41
N ARG A 106 5.37 -1.10 -13.49
CA ARG A 106 6.36 -0.01 -13.47
C ARG A 106 5.80 1.25 -14.13
N PRO A 107 5.96 2.44 -13.53
CA PRO A 107 5.65 3.70 -14.21
C PRO A 107 6.46 3.85 -15.50
N SER A 108 5.80 4.11 -16.63
CA SER A 108 6.46 4.28 -17.93
C SER A 108 7.38 5.50 -18.00
N ASN A 109 7.18 6.48 -17.12
CA ASN A 109 8.04 7.65 -16.97
C ASN A 109 9.30 7.39 -16.14
N GLY A 110 9.47 6.19 -15.57
CA GLY A 110 10.61 5.80 -14.76
C GLY A 110 10.73 6.53 -13.41
N GLN A 111 9.71 7.27 -12.99
CA GLN A 111 9.73 8.02 -11.74
C GLN A 111 9.37 7.13 -10.54
N LEU A 112 9.93 7.47 -9.38
CA LEU A 112 9.56 6.87 -8.09
C LEU A 112 8.12 7.21 -7.74
N MET A 113 7.39 6.23 -7.20
CA MET A 113 6.05 6.44 -6.66
C MET A 113 6.09 6.86 -5.19
N TRP A 114 5.38 7.94 -4.86
CA TRP A 114 5.16 8.39 -3.49
C TRP A 114 3.88 7.76 -2.95
N VAL A 115 3.95 6.55 -2.41
CA VAL A 115 2.76 5.77 -2.04
C VAL A 115 2.18 6.26 -0.72
N ALA A 116 0.93 6.71 -0.75
CA ALA A 116 0.19 7.10 0.43
C ALA A 116 0.01 5.91 1.38
N CYS A 117 0.35 6.10 2.65
CA CYS A 117 0.30 5.07 3.69
C CYS A 117 -0.37 5.58 4.96
N LEU A 118 -0.96 4.65 5.73
CA LEU A 118 -1.35 4.86 7.12
C LEU A 118 -0.44 4.03 8.02
N TRP A 119 -0.10 4.54 9.19
CA TRP A 119 0.75 3.81 10.13
C TRP A 119 0.22 3.88 11.55
N SER A 120 0.65 2.93 12.38
CA SER A 120 0.27 2.85 13.78
C SER A 120 1.45 2.40 14.63
N ARG A 121 1.60 3.02 15.80
CA ARG A 121 2.37 2.47 16.92
C ARG A 121 1.44 1.63 17.77
N TRP A 122 1.70 0.33 17.82
CA TRP A 122 1.00 -0.60 18.70
C TRP A 122 1.87 -0.93 19.91
N SER A 123 1.25 -0.97 21.08
CA SER A 123 1.89 -1.30 22.36
C SER A 123 0.94 -2.13 23.22
N ALA A 124 1.46 -3.08 23.98
CA ALA A 124 0.71 -3.85 24.97
C ALA A 124 1.59 -4.23 26.17
N PRO A 125 1.02 -4.46 27.37
CA PRO A 125 1.80 -4.88 28.53
C PRO A 125 2.58 -6.17 28.27
N GLY A 126 3.90 -6.15 28.53
CA GLY A 126 4.78 -7.30 28.34
C GLY A 126 5.21 -7.56 26.90
N GLU A 127 4.78 -6.73 25.94
CA GLU A 127 5.12 -6.83 24.52
C GLU A 127 6.01 -5.67 24.09
N SER A 128 6.85 -5.91 23.08
CA SER A 128 7.60 -4.82 22.45
C SER A 128 6.67 -3.95 21.60
N ASP A 129 6.91 -2.63 21.62
CA ASP A 129 6.22 -1.72 20.71
C ASP A 129 6.47 -2.12 19.25
N LEU A 130 5.44 -1.95 18.43
CA LEU A 130 5.48 -2.26 17.01
C LEU A 130 5.07 -1.04 16.20
N LEU A 131 5.98 -0.55 15.36
CA LEU A 131 5.64 0.35 14.26
C LEU A 131 5.25 -0.47 13.05
N SER A 132 4.06 -0.23 12.52
CA SER A 132 3.57 -0.95 11.35
C SER A 132 2.70 -0.05 10.47
N PHE A 133 2.62 -0.38 9.19
CA PHE A 133 1.94 0.46 8.20
C PHE A 133 1.18 -0.36 7.15
N ALA A 134 0.30 0.33 6.44
CA ALA A 134 -0.46 -0.19 5.31
C ALA A 134 -0.42 0.83 4.16
N ALA A 135 -0.27 0.33 2.94
CA ALA A 135 -0.38 1.14 1.74
C ALA A 135 -1.86 1.41 1.44
N ILE A 136 -2.22 2.64 1.10
CA ILE A 136 -3.58 2.94 0.66
C ILE A 136 -3.76 2.39 -0.74
N THR A 137 -4.85 1.65 -0.94
CA THR A 137 -5.23 1.13 -2.25
C THR A 137 -6.55 1.71 -2.70
N ASP A 138 -6.71 1.85 -4.01
CA ASP A 138 -7.91 2.36 -4.67
C ASP A 138 -8.27 1.49 -5.88
N GLU A 139 -9.34 1.85 -6.60
CA GLU A 139 -9.66 1.26 -7.89
C GLU A 139 -8.46 1.38 -8.86
N PRO A 140 -8.19 0.33 -9.64
CA PRO A 140 -7.04 0.29 -10.52
C PRO A 140 -7.27 1.17 -11.76
N PRO A 141 -6.22 1.85 -12.27
CA PRO A 141 -5.99 2.07 -13.69
C PRO A 141 -6.69 1.12 -14.69
N PRO A 142 -7.17 1.60 -15.86
CA PRO A 142 -7.64 0.71 -16.92
C PRO A 142 -6.61 -0.34 -17.36
N GLU A 143 -5.33 0.02 -17.43
CA GLU A 143 -4.27 -0.91 -17.84
C GLU A 143 -4.00 -2.03 -16.80
N ILE A 144 -4.24 -1.75 -15.52
CA ILE A 144 -4.10 -2.74 -14.44
C ILE A 144 -5.37 -3.57 -14.29
N ALA A 145 -6.53 -2.94 -14.44
CA ALA A 145 -7.82 -3.62 -14.50
C ALA A 145 -7.86 -4.62 -15.67
N ALA A 146 -7.35 -4.21 -16.84
CA ALA A 146 -7.23 -5.06 -18.01
C ALA A 146 -6.27 -6.25 -17.78
N ALA A 147 -5.21 -6.04 -16.99
CA ALA A 147 -4.34 -7.12 -16.52
C ALA A 147 -5.03 -8.03 -15.48
N GLY A 148 -6.24 -7.71 -15.03
CA GLY A 148 -7.08 -8.61 -14.22
C GLY A 148 -7.03 -8.38 -12.71
N HIS A 149 -6.34 -7.34 -12.25
CA HIS A 149 -6.27 -6.94 -10.84
C HIS A 149 -7.36 -5.91 -10.49
N ASP A 150 -7.84 -5.91 -9.25
CA ASP A 150 -9.01 -5.13 -8.83
C ASP A 150 -8.67 -3.96 -7.90
N ARG A 151 -7.41 -3.80 -7.52
CA ARG A 151 -6.90 -2.68 -6.71
C ARG A 151 -5.55 -2.17 -7.20
N CYS A 152 -5.17 -0.98 -6.80
CA CYS A 152 -3.84 -0.44 -7.04
C CYS A 152 -3.44 0.42 -5.85
N ILE A 153 -2.17 0.40 -5.49
CA ILE A 153 -1.60 1.39 -4.56
C ILE A 153 -1.83 2.81 -5.07
N VAL A 154 -1.96 3.77 -4.16
CA VAL A 154 -2.19 5.18 -4.50
C VAL A 154 -0.88 5.97 -4.41
N PRO A 155 -0.20 6.22 -5.54
CA PRO A 155 0.86 7.22 -5.57
C PRO A 155 0.24 8.62 -5.49
N ILE A 156 0.71 9.46 -4.58
CA ILE A 156 0.35 10.89 -4.54
C ILE A 156 1.40 11.69 -5.30
N LYS A 157 1.00 12.85 -5.81
CA LYS A 157 1.95 13.76 -6.46
C LYS A 157 2.94 14.34 -5.44
N PRO A 158 4.20 14.62 -5.83
CA PRO A 158 5.20 15.21 -4.94
C PRO A 158 4.72 16.50 -4.24
N GLU A 159 3.99 17.36 -4.94
CA GLU A 159 3.42 18.60 -4.40
C GLU A 159 2.38 18.37 -3.28
N ASN A 160 1.76 17.19 -3.23
CA ASN A 160 0.77 16.84 -2.21
C ASN A 160 1.39 16.14 -0.98
N VAL A 161 2.68 15.77 -1.02
CA VAL A 161 3.36 15.02 0.05
C VAL A 161 3.37 15.78 1.38
N GLU A 162 3.63 17.10 1.35
CA GLU A 162 3.66 17.89 2.59
C GLU A 162 2.29 17.93 3.26
N ALA A 163 1.23 18.18 2.49
CA ALA A 163 -0.14 18.22 3.00
C ALA A 163 -0.59 16.84 3.51
N TRP A 164 -0.20 15.77 2.81
CA TRP A 164 -0.49 14.39 3.22
C TRP A 164 0.17 14.02 4.55
N LEU A 165 1.44 14.38 4.73
CA LEU A 165 2.20 14.07 5.96
C LEU A 165 1.78 14.90 7.18
N LYS A 166 0.95 15.94 6.99
CA LYS A 166 0.40 16.79 8.06
C LYS A 166 -1.12 16.69 8.08
N PRO A 167 -1.69 15.50 8.36
CA PRO A 167 -3.12 15.30 8.21
C PRO A 167 -3.95 16.07 9.23
N ASP A 168 -5.16 16.46 8.82
CA ASP A 168 -6.14 17.11 9.68
C ASP A 168 -7.44 16.30 9.70
N ALA A 169 -7.72 15.65 10.83
CA ALA A 169 -8.95 14.89 11.04
C ALA A 169 -10.23 15.75 10.98
N SER A 170 -10.15 17.06 11.18
CA SER A 170 -11.29 17.98 11.03
C SER A 170 -11.62 18.26 9.56
N ASN A 171 -10.66 18.02 8.65
CA ASN A 171 -10.81 18.24 7.21
C ASN A 171 -10.43 16.98 6.40
N ARG A 172 -11.14 15.89 6.63
CA ARG A 172 -10.98 14.64 5.86
C ARG A 172 -11.26 14.81 4.36
N GLY A 173 -12.07 15.80 3.98
CA GLY A 173 -12.32 16.15 2.58
C GLY A 173 -11.04 16.54 1.83
N ALA A 174 -10.15 17.33 2.44
CA ALA A 174 -8.87 17.68 1.84
C ALA A 174 -7.93 16.47 1.67
N LEU A 175 -7.98 15.51 2.61
CA LEU A 175 -7.21 14.27 2.51
C LEU A 175 -7.71 13.38 1.37
N HIS A 176 -9.03 13.27 1.19
CA HIS A 176 -9.61 12.58 0.04
C HIS A 176 -9.26 13.30 -1.27
N ALA A 177 -9.26 14.63 -1.30
CA ALA A 177 -8.87 15.39 -2.49
C ALA A 177 -7.43 15.12 -2.93
N ILE A 178 -6.49 14.91 -1.98
CA ILE A 178 -5.12 14.46 -2.29
C ILE A 178 -5.11 13.08 -2.93
N LEU A 179 -5.95 12.15 -2.45
CA LEU A 179 -6.06 10.80 -3.01
C LEU A 179 -6.82 10.78 -4.35
N ASP A 180 -7.71 11.75 -4.60
CA ASP A 180 -8.34 11.97 -5.90
C ASP A 180 -7.34 12.52 -6.91
N ASP A 181 -6.50 13.48 -6.48
CA ASP A 181 -5.39 14.03 -7.24
C ASP A 181 -4.12 13.15 -7.17
N LYS A 182 -4.33 11.84 -7.20
CA LYS A 182 -3.26 10.84 -7.26
C LYS A 182 -2.44 10.99 -8.53
N ASP A 183 -1.16 10.68 -8.44
CA ASP A 183 -0.32 10.58 -9.63
C ASP A 183 -0.82 9.43 -10.51
N ARG A 184 -0.80 9.63 -11.82
CA ARG A 184 -1.40 8.71 -12.79
C ARG A 184 -0.45 8.44 -13.96
N PRO A 185 0.76 7.92 -13.71
CA PRO A 185 1.58 7.40 -14.79
C PRO A 185 0.86 6.21 -15.42
N TYR A 186 1.19 5.94 -16.68
CA TYR A 186 0.84 4.67 -17.30
C TYR A 186 1.74 3.57 -16.73
N PHE A 187 1.15 2.44 -16.33
CA PHE A 187 1.92 1.31 -15.81
C PHE A 187 2.18 0.26 -16.88
N GLU A 188 3.44 0.10 -17.26
CA GLU A 188 3.90 -1.05 -18.04
C GLU A 188 3.96 -2.27 -17.13
N HIS A 189 3.64 -3.45 -17.67
CA HIS A 189 3.68 -4.69 -16.90
C HIS A 189 4.39 -5.83 -17.62
N ARG A 190 5.00 -6.70 -16.82
CA ARG A 190 5.67 -7.93 -17.27
C ARG A 190 5.50 -9.04 -16.23
N LEU A 191 5.70 -10.29 -16.64
CA LEU A 191 5.83 -11.40 -15.70
C LEU A 191 7.01 -11.12 -14.76
N ALA A 192 6.76 -11.22 -13.46
CA ALA A 192 7.79 -11.06 -12.46
C ALA A 192 8.76 -12.25 -12.49
N ALA A 193 10.06 -11.97 -12.52
CA ALA A 193 11.13 -12.96 -12.43
C ALA A 193 11.32 -13.49 -11.01
#